data_AF-A0A960TAL0-F1
#
_entry.id   AF-A0A960TAL0-F1
#
_cell.length_a   1.000
_cell.length_b   1.000
_cell.length_c   1.000
_cell.angle_alpha   90.00
_cell.angle_beta   90.00
_cell.angle_gamma   90.00
#
_symmetry.space_group_name_H-M   'P 1'
#
loop_
_entity.id
_entity.type
_entity.pdbx_description
1 polymer ?
#
loop_
_entity_poly.entity_id
_entity_poly.type
_entity_poly.pdbx_seq_one_letter_code
_entity_poly.pdbx_strand_id
1 'polypeptide(L)'
;FPDSDGLVHKLPIPMELLADDGSALRKLLLSQGLLMGSGRTARQLLIDFVMQSEPPQTARLIKATGWTHDLASFVLPKATIGKMDNEPLVLDWQAGRSPYSQMGTQEDCQELARLCLGNSRLIFSLCVALAGPLLAVLKENNCAFHLRGYSSSGKTTCLRLASSVWGGRDFTQTWRSTANGLEGMCCKHNDTLLCLDELAEVDPREAFKAAYMLVNGTGKLRASRDGSARTPRKWRAVILSTGEVNLSTHLSEGCQRVHTGQELRLLDLPADTGSYGCFEDLHGSANGQDFAERVAKLVASTHGHIGPQFVSALVERLKDACAAVEQLRKGLRDRYVGMTASSQVRRAFNAFSLVAAAGELAVTFGVLPWPEGTAAKAAMRLFEDWLQERGDAGLGEESVIVRQIRHFFELHGESRFSPWEPSEYVRATPNRAGFRKEQSEGGHEYFVFRQVFRQEICKGLDQRLAAKICLDKGWLQPGPNGEATRSERLPNTGKSTRVYRFTSKVLEEEIDEDV
;
A
#
# COMPACT_ATOMS: atom_id res chain seq x y z
N PHE A 1 -5.10 -19.85 -36.26
CA PHE A 1 -4.79 -19.72 -37.70
C PHE A 1 -3.35 -19.23 -37.84
N PRO A 2 -2.61 -19.59 -38.90
CA PRO A 2 -1.32 -18.99 -39.19
C PRO A 2 -1.48 -17.57 -39.74
N ASP A 3 -0.59 -16.65 -39.38
CA ASP A 3 -0.46 -15.35 -40.06
C ASP A 3 0.46 -15.44 -41.29
N SER A 4 0.73 -14.30 -41.93
CA SER A 4 1.61 -14.19 -43.10
C SER A 4 3.06 -14.63 -42.85
N ASP A 5 3.50 -14.59 -41.60
CA ASP A 5 4.85 -14.95 -41.18
C ASP A 5 4.92 -16.42 -40.71
N GLY A 6 3.80 -17.15 -40.79
CA GLY A 6 3.67 -18.54 -40.37
C GLY A 6 3.49 -18.74 -38.87
N LEU A 7 3.33 -17.66 -38.08
CA LEU A 7 3.07 -17.76 -36.65
C LEU A 7 1.61 -18.17 -36.41
N VAL A 8 1.42 -19.21 -35.60
CA VAL A 8 0.09 -19.74 -35.31
C VAL A 8 -0.55 -18.97 -34.15
N HIS A 9 -1.65 -18.28 -34.45
CA HIS A 9 -2.47 -17.56 -33.49
C HIS A 9 -3.61 -18.41 -32.93
N LYS A 10 -3.81 -18.37 -31.61
CA LYS A 10 -4.98 -18.91 -30.91
C LYS A 10 -5.68 -17.75 -30.20
N LEU A 11 -6.96 -17.52 -30.52
CA LEU A 11 -7.72 -16.39 -30.00
C LEU A 11 -9.04 -16.89 -29.41
N PRO A 12 -9.42 -16.45 -28.20
CA PRO A 12 -10.80 -16.59 -27.77
C PRO A 12 -11.69 -15.65 -28.59
N ILE A 13 -12.81 -16.16 -29.07
CA ILE A 13 -13.83 -15.37 -29.77
C ILE A 13 -15.10 -15.40 -28.93
N PRO A 14 -15.37 -14.34 -28.13
CA PRO A 14 -16.66 -14.18 -27.47
C PRO A 14 -17.80 -14.17 -28.49
N MET A 15 -18.90 -14.87 -28.21
CA MET A 15 -20.07 -14.90 -29.09
C MET A 15 -20.66 -13.51 -29.34
N GLU A 16 -20.48 -12.56 -28.43
CA GLU A 16 -20.89 -11.16 -28.61
C GLU A 16 -20.16 -10.45 -29.78
N LEU A 17 -18.96 -10.91 -30.18
CA LEU A 17 -18.26 -10.34 -31.34
C LEU A 17 -18.91 -10.72 -32.67
N LEU A 18 -19.80 -11.71 -32.66
CA LEU A 18 -20.59 -12.15 -33.81
C LEU A 18 -21.91 -11.38 -33.96
N ALA A 19 -22.23 -10.48 -33.01
CA ALA A 19 -23.40 -9.62 -33.10
C ALA A 19 -23.29 -8.63 -34.29
N ASP A 20 -24.42 -8.01 -34.62
CA ASP A 20 -24.58 -7.05 -35.71
C ASP A 20 -24.07 -7.61 -37.06
N ASP A 21 -23.10 -6.96 -37.68
CA ASP A 21 -22.54 -7.33 -38.97
C ASP A 21 -21.21 -8.11 -38.84
N GLY A 22 -20.81 -8.51 -37.63
CA GLY A 22 -19.54 -9.19 -37.34
C GLY A 22 -18.27 -8.36 -37.63
N SER A 23 -18.39 -7.02 -37.75
CA SER A 23 -17.24 -6.13 -37.99
C SER A 23 -16.20 -6.18 -36.86
N ALA A 24 -16.64 -6.33 -35.62
CA ALA A 24 -15.77 -6.46 -34.46
C ALA A 24 -14.87 -7.71 -34.55
N LEU A 25 -15.46 -8.87 -34.89
CA LEU A 25 -14.70 -10.09 -35.15
C LEU A 25 -13.67 -9.90 -36.28
N ARG A 26 -14.09 -9.36 -37.42
CA ARG A 26 -13.18 -9.15 -38.55
C ARG A 26 -12.01 -8.23 -38.18
N LYS A 27 -12.27 -7.16 -37.43
CA LYS A 27 -11.23 -6.23 -36.96
C LYS A 27 -10.24 -6.95 -36.04
N LEU A 28 -10.73 -7.81 -35.14
CA LEU A 28 -9.87 -8.62 -34.27
C LEU A 28 -8.97 -9.56 -35.10
N LEU A 29 -9.55 -10.34 -36.01
CA LEU A 29 -8.81 -11.30 -36.83
C LEU A 29 -7.76 -10.62 -37.74
N LEU A 30 -8.10 -9.50 -38.37
CA LEU A 30 -7.16 -8.70 -39.17
C LEU A 30 -6.00 -8.18 -38.33
N SER A 31 -6.26 -7.71 -37.11
CA SER A 31 -5.20 -7.19 -36.23
C SER A 31 -4.22 -8.26 -35.76
N GLN A 32 -4.59 -9.53 -35.89
CA GLN A 32 -3.76 -10.69 -35.59
C GLN A 32 -3.19 -11.34 -36.87
N GLY A 33 -3.29 -10.66 -38.02
CA GLY A 33 -2.65 -11.09 -39.27
C GLY A 33 -3.45 -12.09 -40.10
N LEU A 34 -4.72 -12.39 -39.78
CA LEU A 34 -5.53 -13.26 -40.63
C LEU A 34 -5.85 -12.55 -41.96
N LEU A 35 -5.40 -13.12 -43.06
CA LEU A 35 -5.80 -12.69 -44.40
C LEU A 35 -7.20 -13.21 -44.72
N MET A 36 -8.11 -12.32 -45.11
CA MET A 36 -9.50 -12.64 -45.42
C MET A 36 -9.92 -11.99 -46.74
N GLY A 37 -10.84 -12.65 -47.46
CA GLY A 37 -11.44 -12.08 -48.66
C GLY A 37 -12.20 -10.78 -48.33
N SER A 38 -12.00 -9.73 -49.12
CA SER A 38 -12.58 -8.40 -48.88
C SER A 38 -14.03 -8.26 -49.35
N GLY A 39 -14.50 -9.18 -50.20
CA GLY A 39 -15.85 -9.16 -50.79
C GLY A 39 -16.97 -9.49 -49.80
N ARG A 40 -18.20 -9.06 -50.12
CA ARG A 40 -19.40 -9.26 -49.27
C ARG A 40 -19.64 -10.74 -48.95
N THR A 41 -19.53 -11.62 -49.95
CA THR A 41 -19.72 -13.06 -49.79
C THR A 41 -18.71 -13.68 -48.81
N ALA A 42 -17.43 -13.31 -48.91
CA ALA A 42 -16.39 -13.82 -48.02
C ALA A 42 -16.62 -13.40 -46.56
N ARG A 43 -17.09 -12.16 -46.33
CA ARG A 43 -17.43 -11.67 -44.98
C ARG A 43 -18.59 -12.45 -44.37
N GLN A 44 -19.61 -12.78 -45.18
CA GLN A 44 -20.77 -13.56 -44.73
C GLN A 44 -20.36 -15.00 -44.39
N LEU A 45 -19.63 -15.65 -45.30
CA LEU A 45 -19.17 -17.03 -45.11
C LEU A 45 -18.31 -17.20 -43.85
N LEU A 46 -17.50 -16.20 -43.48
CA LEU A 46 -16.75 -16.24 -42.24
C LEU A 46 -17.66 -16.24 -41.00
N ILE A 47 -18.67 -15.38 -40.98
CA ILE A 47 -19.62 -15.32 -39.85
C ILE A 47 -20.39 -16.63 -39.77
N ASP A 48 -20.92 -17.09 -40.90
CA ASP A 48 -21.67 -18.35 -40.97
C ASP A 48 -20.80 -19.53 -40.51
N PHE A 49 -19.53 -19.58 -40.95
CA PHE A 49 -18.58 -20.59 -40.50
C PHE A 49 -18.40 -20.58 -38.98
N VAL A 50 -18.17 -19.42 -38.35
CA VAL A 50 -17.99 -19.36 -36.89
C VAL A 50 -19.29 -19.67 -36.14
N MET A 51 -20.44 -19.19 -36.63
CA MET A 51 -21.75 -19.47 -36.02
C MET A 51 -22.16 -20.94 -36.12
N GLN A 52 -21.81 -21.62 -37.21
CA GLN A 52 -22.11 -23.04 -37.44
C GLN A 52 -21.00 -23.97 -36.93
N SER A 53 -19.90 -23.41 -36.42
CA SER A 53 -18.82 -24.21 -35.86
C SER A 53 -19.29 -24.88 -34.58
N GLU A 54 -19.25 -26.21 -34.55
CA GLU A 54 -19.42 -27.03 -33.35
C GLU A 54 -18.03 -27.52 -32.90
N PRO A 55 -17.26 -26.71 -32.16
CA PRO A 55 -15.93 -27.12 -31.74
C PRO A 55 -16.05 -28.34 -30.81
N PRO A 56 -15.12 -29.31 -30.91
CA PRO A 56 -15.14 -30.50 -30.04
C PRO A 56 -14.89 -30.17 -28.57
N GLN A 57 -14.47 -28.94 -28.27
CA GLN A 57 -14.23 -28.42 -26.93
C GLN A 57 -14.60 -26.94 -26.85
N THR A 58 -15.35 -26.57 -25.81
CA THR A 58 -15.61 -25.17 -25.43
C THR A 58 -14.66 -24.75 -24.32
N ALA A 59 -14.41 -23.44 -24.19
CA ALA A 59 -13.53 -22.89 -23.16
C ALA A 59 -14.23 -21.74 -22.42
N ARG A 60 -13.98 -21.64 -21.11
CA ARG A 60 -14.53 -20.58 -20.27
C ARG A 60 -13.61 -19.35 -20.30
N LEU A 61 -14.19 -18.21 -20.64
CA LEU A 61 -13.48 -16.93 -20.62
C LEU A 61 -13.38 -16.36 -19.20
N ILE A 62 -12.15 -16.05 -18.79
CA ILE A 62 -11.84 -15.44 -17.50
C ILE A 62 -11.36 -13.99 -17.73
N LYS A 63 -11.84 -13.05 -16.93
CA LYS A 63 -11.60 -11.60 -17.13
C LYS A 63 -10.41 -11.04 -16.32
N ALA A 64 -9.79 -11.85 -15.47
CA ALA A 64 -8.70 -11.46 -14.59
C ALA A 64 -7.81 -12.68 -14.28
N THR A 65 -6.52 -12.46 -14.05
CA THR A 65 -5.62 -13.53 -13.57
C THR A 65 -6.00 -13.97 -12.15
N GLY A 66 -5.40 -15.06 -11.67
CA GLY A 66 -5.53 -15.47 -10.27
C GLY A 66 -6.47 -16.64 -10.07
N TRP A 67 -7.03 -16.75 -8.87
CA TRP A 67 -7.82 -17.90 -8.47
C TRP A 67 -9.18 -17.95 -9.15
N THR A 68 -9.60 -19.15 -9.54
CA THR A 68 -11.01 -19.46 -9.76
C THR A 68 -11.81 -19.31 -8.45
N HIS A 69 -13.12 -19.10 -8.56
CA HIS A 69 -13.99 -18.85 -7.40
C HIS A 69 -13.93 -19.98 -6.35
N ASP A 70 -13.73 -21.22 -6.80
CA ASP A 70 -13.64 -22.43 -5.97
C ASP A 70 -12.21 -22.73 -5.46
N LEU A 71 -11.22 -21.89 -5.80
CA LEU A 71 -9.80 -22.09 -5.51
C LEU A 71 -9.21 -23.39 -6.08
N ALA A 72 -9.85 -24.02 -7.07
CA ALA A 72 -9.37 -25.27 -7.67
C ALA A 72 -8.27 -25.07 -8.71
N SER A 73 -8.25 -23.89 -9.34
CA SER A 73 -7.31 -23.51 -10.38
C SER A 73 -6.83 -22.07 -10.24
N PHE A 74 -5.62 -21.81 -10.71
CA PHE A 74 -5.01 -20.50 -10.79
C PHE A 74 -4.69 -20.17 -12.24
N VAL A 75 -5.23 -19.07 -12.75
CA VAL A 75 -5.19 -18.71 -14.17
C VAL A 75 -4.13 -17.62 -14.41
N LEU A 76 -3.18 -17.93 -15.28
CA LEU A 76 -2.14 -17.02 -15.79
C LEU A 76 -2.29 -16.85 -17.31
N PRO A 77 -1.76 -15.77 -17.92
CA PRO A 77 -1.97 -15.49 -19.36
C PRO A 77 -1.60 -16.61 -20.32
N LYS A 78 -0.63 -17.45 -19.95
CA LYS A 78 -0.12 -18.54 -20.79
C LYS A 78 -0.32 -19.93 -20.18
N ALA A 79 -0.90 -20.02 -18.98
CA ALA A 79 -1.00 -21.29 -18.25
C ALA A 79 -2.16 -21.26 -17.25
N THR A 80 -2.78 -22.42 -17.03
CA THR A 80 -3.70 -22.63 -15.90
C THR A 80 -3.09 -23.72 -15.03
N ILE A 81 -2.96 -23.44 -13.74
CA ILE A 81 -2.32 -24.31 -12.76
C ILE A 81 -3.41 -24.88 -11.85
N GLY A 82 -3.47 -26.20 -11.69
CA GLY A 82 -4.46 -26.87 -10.84
C GLY A 82 -5.42 -27.76 -11.61
N LYS A 83 -6.58 -28.04 -10.99
CA LYS A 83 -7.59 -28.91 -11.59
C LYS A 83 -8.36 -28.14 -12.65
N MET A 84 -8.15 -28.51 -13.91
CA MET A 84 -9.04 -28.13 -14.99
C MET A 84 -10.10 -29.23 -15.13
N ASP A 85 -11.37 -28.86 -14.94
CA ASP A 85 -12.46 -29.67 -15.47
C ASP A 85 -12.32 -29.75 -17.01
N ASN A 86 -13.11 -30.59 -17.70
CA ASN A 86 -13.02 -30.79 -19.16
C ASN A 86 -13.18 -29.51 -20.03
N GLU A 87 -13.41 -28.34 -19.41
CA GLU A 87 -13.49 -27.03 -20.02
C GLU A 87 -12.21 -26.20 -19.72
N PRO A 88 -11.36 -25.89 -20.72
CA PRO A 88 -10.18 -25.05 -20.55
C PRO A 88 -10.55 -23.62 -20.12
N LEU A 89 -9.72 -23.03 -19.26
CA LEU A 89 -9.85 -21.62 -18.87
C LEU A 89 -8.96 -20.76 -19.76
N VAL A 90 -9.56 -19.78 -20.43
CA VAL A 90 -8.84 -18.85 -21.31
C VAL A 90 -9.03 -17.44 -20.81
N LEU A 91 -7.93 -16.71 -20.60
CA LEU A 91 -8.01 -15.30 -20.24
C LEU A 91 -8.46 -14.47 -21.45
N ASP A 92 -9.51 -13.68 -21.25
CA ASP A 92 -10.01 -12.71 -22.21
C ASP A 92 -9.03 -11.53 -22.29
N TRP A 93 -8.06 -11.66 -23.19
CA TRP A 93 -7.00 -10.68 -23.35
C TRP A 93 -7.37 -9.67 -24.45
N GLN A 94 -7.95 -8.54 -24.05
CA GLN A 94 -8.16 -7.42 -24.97
C GLN A 94 -6.81 -6.79 -25.35
N ALA A 95 -6.29 -7.16 -26.54
CA ALA A 95 -5.30 -6.48 -27.39
C ALA A 95 -4.01 -5.89 -26.75
N GLY A 96 -3.64 -6.24 -25.51
CA GLY A 96 -2.38 -5.79 -24.87
C GLY A 96 -1.23 -6.79 -25.04
N ARG A 97 -0.05 -6.51 -24.47
CA ARG A 97 0.98 -7.54 -24.19
C ARG A 97 0.85 -7.98 -22.74
N SER A 98 0.92 -9.29 -22.48
CA SER A 98 0.94 -9.83 -21.11
C SER A 98 2.19 -9.34 -20.36
N PRO A 99 2.06 -8.80 -19.14
CA PRO A 99 3.22 -8.45 -18.31
C PRO A 99 3.99 -9.69 -17.83
N TYR A 100 3.34 -10.87 -17.87
CA TYR A 100 3.95 -12.15 -17.52
C TYR A 100 4.78 -12.68 -18.68
N SER A 101 6.00 -13.06 -18.37
CA SER A 101 6.97 -13.70 -19.26
C SER A 101 7.80 -14.68 -18.43
N GLN A 102 8.37 -15.67 -19.10
CA GLN A 102 9.26 -16.64 -18.46
C GLN A 102 10.55 -16.72 -19.28
N MET A 103 11.69 -16.62 -18.61
CA MET A 103 13.02 -16.67 -19.22
C MET A 103 14.05 -17.11 -18.18
N GLY A 104 15.09 -17.81 -18.62
CA GLY A 104 16.17 -18.30 -17.76
C GLY A 104 15.98 -19.76 -17.35
N THR A 105 16.86 -20.22 -16.46
CA THR A 105 16.87 -21.61 -15.96
C THR A 105 16.47 -21.69 -14.49
N GLN A 106 16.24 -22.91 -14.00
CA GLN A 106 15.97 -23.14 -12.58
C GLN A 106 17.19 -22.77 -11.74
N GLU A 107 18.38 -23.11 -12.21
CA GLU A 107 19.66 -22.82 -11.56
C GLU A 107 19.86 -21.32 -11.37
N ASP A 108 19.57 -20.51 -12.40
CA ASP A 108 19.65 -19.05 -12.31
C ASP A 108 18.65 -18.49 -11.30
N CYS A 109 17.44 -19.07 -11.22
CA CYS A 109 16.44 -18.66 -10.23
C CYS A 109 16.91 -18.95 -8.80
N GLN A 110 17.57 -20.10 -8.60
CA GLN A 110 18.15 -20.47 -7.32
C GLN A 110 19.34 -19.57 -6.97
N GLU A 111 20.18 -19.18 -7.94
CA GLU A 111 21.22 -18.17 -7.71
C GLU A 111 20.62 -16.82 -7.30
N LEU A 112 19.60 -16.34 -8.02
CA LEU A 112 18.93 -15.07 -7.71
C LEU A 112 18.35 -15.07 -6.30
N ALA A 113 17.70 -16.17 -5.90
CA ALA A 113 17.20 -16.33 -4.54
C ALA A 113 18.34 -16.34 -3.51
N ARG A 114 19.47 -17.02 -3.78
CA ARG A 114 20.63 -17.03 -2.85
C ARG A 114 21.23 -15.65 -2.66
N LEU A 115 21.29 -14.80 -3.70
CA LEU A 115 21.76 -13.41 -3.59
C LEU A 115 20.86 -12.52 -2.72
N CYS A 116 19.67 -12.98 -2.33
CA CYS A 116 18.85 -12.26 -1.37
C CYS A 116 19.27 -12.54 0.08
N LEU A 117 19.95 -13.66 0.36
CA LEU A 117 20.26 -14.06 1.73
C LEU A 117 21.10 -12.99 2.44
N GLY A 118 20.76 -12.68 3.69
CA GLY A 118 21.42 -11.60 4.43
C GLY A 118 20.88 -10.20 4.14
N ASN A 119 20.10 -10.01 3.06
CA ASN A 119 19.54 -8.71 2.68
C ASN A 119 18.05 -8.60 2.99
N SER A 120 17.65 -7.86 4.03
CA SER A 120 16.25 -7.87 4.52
C SER A 120 15.26 -7.34 3.49
N ARG A 121 15.60 -6.26 2.77
CA ARG A 121 14.71 -5.64 1.77
C ARG A 121 14.55 -6.51 0.52
N LEU A 122 15.60 -7.24 0.12
CA LEU A 122 15.55 -8.18 -1.01
C LEU A 122 14.71 -9.42 -0.68
N ILE A 123 14.96 -10.05 0.48
CA ILE A 123 14.16 -11.17 0.98
C ILE A 123 12.70 -10.76 1.06
N PHE A 124 12.42 -9.62 1.71
CA PHE A 124 11.07 -9.12 1.87
C PHE A 124 10.39 -8.87 0.52
N SER A 125 11.06 -8.22 -0.42
CA SER A 125 10.50 -7.90 -1.74
C SER A 125 10.14 -9.14 -2.56
N LEU A 126 10.97 -10.19 -2.49
CA LEU A 126 10.65 -11.49 -3.11
C LEU A 126 9.45 -12.15 -2.41
N CYS A 127 9.39 -12.13 -1.08
CA CYS A 127 8.25 -12.66 -0.32
C CYS A 127 6.94 -11.88 -0.60
N VAL A 128 7.02 -10.55 -0.74
CA VAL A 128 5.88 -9.69 -1.10
C VAL A 128 5.28 -10.14 -2.44
N ALA A 129 6.13 -10.50 -3.40
CA ALA A 129 5.69 -11.01 -4.69
C ALA A 129 4.89 -12.32 -4.60
N LEU A 130 5.18 -13.15 -3.59
CA LEU A 130 4.54 -14.45 -3.36
C LEU A 130 3.30 -14.38 -2.46
N ALA A 131 3.03 -13.23 -1.84
CA ALA A 131 1.92 -13.07 -0.90
C ALA A 131 0.55 -12.96 -1.59
N GLY A 132 0.50 -12.50 -2.86
CA GLY A 132 -0.73 -12.35 -3.64
C GLY A 132 -1.62 -13.61 -3.66
N PRO A 133 -1.08 -14.79 -4.02
CA PRO A 133 -1.85 -16.03 -4.07
C PRO A 133 -2.50 -16.43 -2.73
N LEU A 134 -1.98 -15.96 -1.59
CA LEU A 134 -2.54 -16.29 -0.28
C LEU A 134 -3.76 -15.45 0.09
N LEU A 135 -3.98 -14.29 -0.56
CA LEU A 135 -5.09 -13.39 -0.24
C LEU A 135 -6.45 -14.06 -0.38
N ALA A 136 -6.71 -14.74 -1.50
CA ALA A 136 -7.98 -15.43 -1.73
C ALA A 136 -8.16 -16.63 -0.78
N VAL A 137 -7.08 -17.39 -0.57
CA VAL A 137 -7.05 -18.59 0.26
C VAL A 137 -7.37 -18.27 1.72
N LEU A 138 -6.79 -17.19 2.24
CA LEU A 138 -6.96 -16.74 3.61
C LEU A 138 -8.12 -15.75 3.79
N LYS A 139 -8.81 -15.38 2.69
CA LYS A 139 -9.90 -14.38 2.65
C LYS A 139 -9.48 -13.02 3.20
N GLU A 140 -8.28 -12.58 2.82
CA GLU A 140 -7.70 -11.32 3.26
C GLU A 140 -7.88 -10.19 2.25
N ASN A 141 -7.76 -8.96 2.75
CA ASN A 141 -7.76 -7.76 1.92
C ASN A 141 -6.38 -7.50 1.33
N ASN A 142 -6.33 -6.66 0.31
CA ASN A 142 -5.08 -6.19 -0.28
C ASN A 142 -4.19 -5.52 0.78
N CYS A 143 -2.88 -5.72 0.62
CA CYS A 143 -1.86 -4.98 1.34
C CYS A 143 -0.97 -4.26 0.35
N ALA A 144 -0.45 -3.12 0.77
CA ALA A 144 0.42 -2.30 -0.04
C ALA A 144 1.64 -1.87 0.79
N PHE A 145 2.82 -2.00 0.21
CA PHE A 145 4.08 -1.62 0.81
C PHE A 145 4.76 -0.58 -0.08
N HIS A 146 5.38 0.43 0.52
CA HIS A 146 6.08 1.48 -0.20
C HIS A 146 7.50 1.62 0.33
N LEU A 147 8.50 1.22 -0.45
CA LEU A 147 9.90 1.45 -0.12
C LEU A 147 10.27 2.90 -0.40
N ARG A 148 10.61 3.63 0.67
CA ARG A 148 10.95 5.05 0.65
C ARG A 148 12.44 5.26 0.91
N GLY A 149 13.08 6.14 0.15
CA GLY A 149 14.44 6.57 0.44
C GLY A 149 15.07 7.33 -0.71
N TYR A 150 16.28 7.86 -0.50
CA TYR A 150 16.99 8.67 -1.49
C TYR A 150 17.23 7.94 -2.82
N SER A 151 17.38 8.69 -3.90
CA SER A 151 17.78 8.14 -5.20
C SER A 151 19.03 7.26 -5.09
N SER A 152 19.13 6.26 -5.96
CA SER A 152 20.25 5.29 -5.98
C SER A 152 20.41 4.41 -4.74
N SER A 153 19.43 4.35 -3.83
CA SER A 153 19.50 3.48 -2.65
C SER A 153 19.19 1.98 -2.91
N GLY A 154 18.94 1.56 -4.15
CA GLY A 154 18.62 0.16 -4.49
C GLY A 154 17.13 -0.20 -4.47
N LYS A 155 16.21 0.76 -4.24
CA LYS A 155 14.74 0.55 -4.29
C LYS A 155 14.26 -0.12 -5.57
N THR A 156 14.68 0.40 -6.72
CA THR A 156 14.31 -0.14 -8.03
C THR A 156 14.84 -1.56 -8.22
N THR A 157 15.98 -1.92 -7.60
CA THR A 157 16.49 -3.29 -7.59
C THR A 157 15.56 -4.22 -6.82
N CYS A 158 15.10 -3.82 -5.62
CA CYS A 158 14.10 -4.56 -4.86
C CYS A 158 12.80 -4.75 -5.65
N LEU A 159 12.31 -3.69 -6.31
CA LEU A 159 11.10 -3.74 -7.12
C LEU A 159 11.25 -4.68 -8.33
N ARG A 160 12.38 -4.61 -9.04
CA ARG A 160 12.68 -5.49 -10.19
C ARG A 160 12.84 -6.95 -9.76
N LEU A 161 13.47 -7.20 -8.60
CA LEU A 161 13.54 -8.53 -8.01
C LEU A 161 12.14 -9.08 -7.74
N ALA A 162 11.26 -8.30 -7.10
CA ALA A 162 9.89 -8.71 -6.85
C ALA A 162 9.12 -8.99 -8.16
N SER A 163 9.26 -8.13 -9.18
CA SER A 163 8.69 -8.34 -10.52
C SER A 163 9.17 -9.65 -11.16
N SER A 164 10.45 -10.00 -10.98
CA SER A 164 11.07 -11.21 -11.55
C SER A 164 10.40 -12.51 -11.13
N VAL A 165 9.63 -12.52 -10.04
CA VAL A 165 8.86 -13.69 -9.59
C VAL A 165 7.79 -14.09 -10.61
N TRP A 166 7.22 -13.12 -11.33
CA TRP A 166 6.08 -13.32 -12.24
C TRP A 166 6.37 -12.95 -13.70
N GLY A 167 7.31 -12.04 -13.96
CA GLY A 167 7.62 -11.58 -15.31
C GLY A 167 8.86 -10.70 -15.39
N GLY A 168 9.21 -10.28 -16.60
CA GLY A 168 10.39 -9.46 -16.86
C GLY A 168 10.16 -7.96 -16.60
N ARG A 169 10.89 -7.12 -17.33
CA ARG A 169 10.83 -5.65 -17.21
C ARG A 169 9.40 -5.08 -17.32
N ASP A 170 8.61 -5.61 -18.26
CA ASP A 170 7.25 -5.15 -18.56
C ASP A 170 6.24 -5.45 -17.43
N PHE A 171 6.63 -6.24 -16.42
CA PHE A 171 5.81 -6.51 -15.26
C PHE A 171 5.72 -5.28 -14.32
N THR A 172 6.78 -4.49 -14.26
CA THR A 172 6.84 -3.26 -13.46
C THR A 172 6.08 -2.14 -14.17
N GLN A 173 5.15 -1.50 -13.47
CA GLN A 173 4.41 -0.35 -13.98
C GLN A 173 4.88 0.93 -13.31
N THR A 174 4.53 2.08 -13.88
CA THR A 174 4.76 3.38 -13.25
C THR A 174 3.48 3.88 -12.58
N TRP A 175 3.62 4.70 -11.54
CA TRP A 175 2.47 5.41 -10.95
C TRP A 175 1.79 6.35 -11.94
N ARG A 176 2.54 6.88 -12.93
CA ARG A 176 2.06 7.77 -13.98
C ARG A 176 1.10 7.08 -14.95
N SER A 177 -0.12 6.85 -14.48
CA SER A 177 -1.20 6.21 -15.22
C SER A 177 -2.55 6.83 -14.83
N THR A 178 -3.54 6.71 -15.73
CA THR A 178 -4.90 7.14 -15.40
C THR A 178 -5.54 6.14 -14.43
N ALA A 179 -6.54 6.58 -13.64
CA ALA A 179 -7.29 5.67 -12.76
C ALA A 179 -7.85 4.45 -13.51
N ASN A 180 -8.34 4.63 -14.75
CA ASN A 180 -8.81 3.54 -15.60
C ASN A 180 -7.68 2.59 -16.02
N GLY A 181 -6.50 3.14 -16.30
CA GLY A 181 -5.30 2.37 -16.59
C GLY A 181 -4.90 1.49 -15.41
N LEU A 182 -4.84 2.07 -14.21
CA LEU A 182 -4.55 1.35 -12.96
C LEU A 182 -5.62 0.28 -12.65
N GLU A 183 -6.92 0.57 -12.80
CA GLU A 183 -8.00 -0.43 -12.68
C GLU A 183 -7.79 -1.61 -13.65
N GLY A 184 -7.40 -1.31 -14.89
CA GLY A 184 -7.09 -2.32 -15.90
C GLY A 184 -5.87 -3.17 -15.54
N MET A 185 -4.82 -2.55 -15.00
CA MET A 185 -3.63 -3.26 -14.53
C MET A 185 -3.96 -4.15 -13.33
N CYS A 186 -4.76 -3.69 -12.38
CA CYS A 186 -5.13 -4.50 -11.23
C CYS A 186 -5.81 -5.83 -11.62
N CYS A 187 -6.61 -5.84 -12.68
CA CYS A 187 -7.23 -7.07 -13.18
C CYS A 187 -6.21 -8.05 -13.80
N LYS A 188 -5.11 -7.52 -14.34
CA LYS A 188 -3.99 -8.32 -14.88
C LYS A 188 -3.06 -8.84 -13.79
N HIS A 189 -3.07 -8.22 -12.61
CA HIS A 189 -2.25 -8.58 -11.45
C HIS A 189 -3.10 -9.13 -10.29
N ASN A 190 -4.26 -9.70 -10.63
CA ASN A 190 -5.18 -10.24 -9.63
C ASN A 190 -4.63 -11.57 -9.06
N ASP A 191 -4.70 -11.69 -7.74
CA ASP A 191 -4.06 -12.67 -6.86
C ASP A 191 -2.55 -12.80 -7.05
N THR A 192 -1.87 -11.78 -7.58
CA THR A 192 -0.41 -11.73 -7.72
C THR A 192 0.15 -10.42 -7.14
N LEU A 193 1.24 -9.91 -7.73
CA LEU A 193 1.94 -8.69 -7.35
C LEU A 193 1.64 -7.58 -8.34
N LEU A 194 1.37 -6.36 -7.86
CA LEU A 194 1.42 -5.13 -8.65
C LEU A 194 2.61 -4.27 -8.22
N CYS A 195 3.59 -4.11 -9.11
CA CYS A 195 4.74 -3.23 -8.90
C CYS A 195 4.48 -1.84 -9.49
N LEU A 196 4.65 -0.80 -8.68
CA LEU A 196 4.49 0.60 -9.09
C LEU A 196 5.74 1.42 -8.76
N ASP A 197 6.46 1.84 -9.80
CA ASP A 197 7.66 2.65 -9.66
C ASP A 197 7.34 4.16 -9.70
N GLU A 198 8.14 4.92 -8.96
CA GLU A 198 8.21 6.38 -8.96
C GLU A 198 6.89 7.12 -8.61
N LEU A 199 6.48 7.03 -7.33
CA LEU A 199 5.27 7.72 -6.82
C LEU A 199 5.27 9.24 -7.06
N ALA A 200 6.46 9.87 -7.04
CA ALA A 200 6.62 11.32 -7.16
C ALA A 200 6.20 11.88 -8.53
N GLU A 201 6.07 11.05 -9.57
CA GLU A 201 5.63 11.49 -10.91
C GLU A 201 4.13 11.81 -11.00
N VAL A 202 3.35 11.52 -9.97
CA VAL A 202 1.89 11.70 -9.97
C VAL A 202 1.48 12.86 -9.09
N ASP A 203 0.48 13.64 -9.54
CA ASP A 203 -0.15 14.66 -8.72
C ASP A 203 -0.57 14.08 -7.35
N PRO A 204 -0.25 14.74 -6.22
CA PRO A 204 -0.51 14.19 -4.90
C PRO A 204 -1.95 13.74 -4.63
N ARG A 205 -2.95 14.44 -5.19
CA ARG A 205 -4.36 14.08 -5.00
C ARG A 205 -4.71 12.82 -5.77
N GLU A 206 -4.20 12.69 -6.99
CA GLU A 206 -4.43 11.51 -7.81
C GLU A 206 -3.67 10.30 -7.25
N ALA A 207 -2.46 10.49 -6.73
CA ALA A 207 -1.69 9.47 -6.04
C ALA A 207 -2.46 8.91 -4.83
N PHE A 208 -3.03 9.79 -3.99
CA PHE A 208 -3.82 9.37 -2.83
C PHE A 208 -5.09 8.61 -3.21
N LYS A 209 -5.85 9.11 -4.19
CA LYS A 209 -7.04 8.41 -4.70
C LYS A 209 -6.69 7.05 -5.30
N ALA A 210 -5.61 6.99 -6.07
CA ALA A 210 -5.12 5.75 -6.67
C ALA A 210 -4.71 4.75 -5.59
N ALA A 211 -3.88 5.16 -4.62
CA ALA A 211 -3.45 4.31 -3.52
C ALA A 211 -4.65 3.77 -2.71
N TYR A 212 -5.66 4.61 -2.44
CA TYR A 212 -6.88 4.19 -1.74
C TYR A 212 -7.70 3.16 -2.54
N MET A 213 -7.83 3.38 -3.85
CA MET A 213 -8.50 2.45 -4.76
C MET A 213 -7.78 1.09 -4.81
N LEU A 214 -6.45 1.10 -4.97
CA LEU A 214 -5.59 -0.09 -5.05
C LEU A 214 -5.76 -0.98 -3.81
N VAL A 215 -5.68 -0.37 -2.63
CA VAL A 215 -5.81 -1.03 -1.33
C VAL A 215 -7.23 -1.57 -1.09
N ASN A 216 -8.27 -0.89 -1.58
CA ASN A 216 -9.64 -1.36 -1.41
C ASN A 216 -10.06 -2.45 -2.40
N GLY A 217 -9.29 -2.67 -3.47
CA GLY A 217 -9.55 -3.76 -4.39
C GLY A 217 -10.81 -3.58 -5.24
N THR A 218 -11.32 -2.35 -5.41
CA THR A 218 -12.57 -2.09 -6.13
C THR A 218 -12.45 -0.84 -6.98
N GLY A 219 -12.83 -0.97 -8.25
CA GLY A 219 -12.86 0.13 -9.22
C GLY A 219 -14.07 1.04 -9.02
N LYS A 220 -14.07 2.20 -9.69
CA LYS A 220 -15.17 3.16 -9.62
C LYS A 220 -16.46 2.56 -10.18
N LEU A 221 -17.56 2.75 -9.45
CA LEU A 221 -18.90 2.44 -9.92
C LEU A 221 -19.26 3.34 -11.11
N ARG A 222 -19.82 2.76 -12.17
CA ARG A 222 -20.23 3.50 -13.37
C ARG A 222 -21.65 3.13 -13.74
N ALA A 223 -22.39 4.07 -14.33
CA ALA A 223 -23.68 3.76 -14.93
C ALA A 223 -23.48 2.97 -16.24
N SER A 224 -24.40 2.05 -16.49
CA SER A 224 -24.65 1.38 -17.77
C SER A 224 -25.38 2.32 -18.72
N ARG A 225 -25.43 1.95 -20.01
CA ARG A 225 -26.16 2.72 -21.04
C ARG A 225 -27.66 2.86 -20.75
N ASP A 226 -28.23 1.92 -20.01
CA ASP A 226 -29.62 1.88 -19.57
C ASP A 226 -29.86 2.59 -18.21
N GLY A 227 -28.83 3.22 -17.64
CA GLY A 227 -28.92 3.89 -16.33
C GLY A 227 -28.76 2.96 -15.12
N SER A 228 -28.66 1.64 -15.32
CA SER A 228 -28.35 0.70 -14.24
C SER A 228 -26.89 0.85 -13.75
N ALA A 229 -26.56 0.44 -12.53
CA ALA A 229 -25.17 0.47 -12.07
C ALA A 229 -24.39 -0.74 -12.62
N ARG A 230 -23.29 -0.50 -13.34
CA ARG A 230 -22.35 -1.56 -13.73
C ARG A 230 -21.68 -2.12 -12.50
N THR A 231 -21.54 -3.45 -12.45
CA THR A 231 -20.73 -4.10 -11.42
C THR A 231 -19.29 -3.58 -11.50
N PRO A 232 -18.74 -2.99 -10.43
CA PRO A 232 -17.39 -2.49 -10.44
C PRO A 232 -16.41 -3.68 -10.53
N ARG A 233 -15.29 -3.45 -11.22
CA ARG A 233 -14.20 -4.44 -11.24
C ARG A 233 -13.68 -4.60 -9.82
N LYS A 234 -13.46 -5.84 -9.40
CA LYS A 234 -12.83 -6.18 -8.14
C LYS A 234 -11.51 -6.88 -8.41
N TRP A 235 -10.55 -6.64 -7.55
CA TRP A 235 -9.26 -7.31 -7.57
C TRP A 235 -8.74 -7.57 -6.17
N ARG A 236 -7.91 -8.59 -6.06
CA ARG A 236 -7.08 -8.89 -4.92
C ARG A 236 -5.64 -8.81 -5.37
N ALA A 237 -4.81 -8.01 -4.74
CA ALA A 237 -3.41 -7.91 -5.13
C ALA A 237 -2.58 -7.44 -3.94
N VAL A 238 -1.31 -7.85 -3.93
CA VAL A 238 -0.30 -7.21 -3.09
C VAL A 238 0.39 -6.15 -3.92
N ILE A 239 0.51 -4.94 -3.38
CA ILE A 239 1.16 -3.83 -4.07
C ILE A 239 2.55 -3.60 -3.46
N LEU A 240 3.56 -3.52 -4.31
CA LEU A 240 4.88 -3.02 -3.94
C LEU A 240 5.17 -1.75 -4.72
N SER A 241 5.51 -0.69 -4.00
CA SER A 241 5.72 0.64 -4.54
C SER A 241 7.08 1.17 -4.11
N THR A 242 7.62 2.11 -4.87
CA THR A 242 8.89 2.81 -4.59
C THR A 242 8.73 4.32 -4.77
N GLY A 243 9.51 5.09 -4.02
CA GLY A 243 9.56 6.55 -4.15
C GLY A 243 10.57 7.18 -3.20
N GLU A 244 10.77 8.48 -3.35
CA GLU A 244 11.67 9.26 -2.47
C GLU A 244 10.97 9.73 -1.19
N VAL A 245 9.69 10.06 -1.28
CA VAL A 245 8.86 10.58 -0.19
C VAL A 245 7.69 9.63 0.11
N ASN A 246 7.23 9.61 1.37
CA ASN A 246 6.01 8.89 1.71
C ASN A 246 4.79 9.63 1.16
N LEU A 247 3.65 8.93 1.10
CA LEU A 247 2.42 9.49 0.53
C LEU A 247 1.89 10.71 1.32
N SER A 248 2.08 10.74 2.64
CA SER A 248 1.66 11.88 3.48
C SER A 248 2.47 13.15 3.23
N THR A 249 3.78 13.03 3.03
CA THR A 249 4.68 14.13 2.69
C THR A 249 4.34 14.63 1.29
N HIS A 250 4.18 13.71 0.33
CA HIS A 250 3.76 14.05 -1.04
C HIS A 250 2.45 14.85 -1.07
N LEU A 251 1.47 14.49 -0.22
CA LEU A 251 0.21 15.24 -0.07
C LEU A 251 0.39 16.63 0.54
N SER A 252 1.31 16.75 1.49
CA SER A 252 1.59 18.01 2.17
C SER A 252 2.23 19.04 1.24
N GLU A 253 3.07 18.58 0.30
CA GLU A 253 3.63 19.41 -0.78
C GLU A 253 2.53 20.00 -1.70
N GLY A 254 1.42 19.29 -1.85
CA GLY A 254 0.22 19.76 -2.57
C GLY A 254 -0.68 20.73 -1.79
N CYS A 255 -0.21 21.29 -0.66
CA CYS A 255 -0.94 22.20 0.22
C CYS A 255 -2.26 21.62 0.79
N GLN A 256 -2.34 20.30 1.00
CA GLN A 256 -3.51 19.67 1.64
C GLN A 256 -3.10 18.85 2.86
N ARG A 257 -3.73 19.14 4.01
CA ARG A 257 -3.58 18.31 5.20
C ARG A 257 -4.37 17.02 5.03
N VAL A 258 -3.72 15.89 5.30
CA VAL A 258 -4.40 14.59 5.42
C VAL A 258 -5.32 14.65 6.63
N HIS A 259 -6.61 14.35 6.46
CA HIS A 259 -7.51 14.15 7.60
C HIS A 259 -7.13 12.83 8.29
N THR A 260 -6.82 12.88 9.59
CA THR A 260 -6.32 11.78 10.43
C THR A 260 -7.19 10.51 10.41
N GLY A 261 -8.48 10.63 10.01
CA GLY A 261 -9.40 9.49 9.89
C GLY A 261 -9.23 8.61 8.64
N GLN A 262 -8.37 8.98 7.69
CA GLN A 262 -8.15 8.27 6.41
C GLN A 262 -6.70 7.80 6.24
N GLU A 263 -6.08 7.24 7.28
CA GLU A 263 -4.78 6.60 7.11
C GLU A 263 -4.86 5.49 6.05
N LEU A 264 -4.12 5.68 4.96
CA LEU A 264 -4.02 4.68 3.91
C LEU A 264 -3.33 3.43 4.44
N ARG A 265 -3.78 2.28 3.95
CA ARG A 265 -3.14 0.97 4.25
C ARG A 265 -1.93 0.72 3.35
N LEU A 266 -1.26 1.80 2.95
CA LEU A 266 0.05 1.78 2.29
C LEU A 266 1.09 1.90 3.38
N LEU A 267 1.82 0.83 3.63
CA LEU A 267 2.83 0.75 4.68
C LEU A 267 4.14 1.32 4.14
N ASP A 268 4.48 2.53 4.56
CA ASP A 268 5.73 3.21 4.20
C ASP A 268 6.92 2.61 4.94
N LEU A 269 7.93 2.15 4.21
CA LEU A 269 9.07 1.39 4.71
C LEU A 269 10.37 2.11 4.38
N PRO A 270 11.31 2.24 5.33
CA PRO A 270 12.63 2.75 5.01
C PRO A 270 13.38 1.77 4.10
N ALA A 271 13.78 2.27 2.94
CA ALA A 271 14.59 1.52 1.99
C ALA A 271 16.03 1.34 2.50
N ASP A 272 16.57 2.36 3.16
CA ASP A 272 17.93 2.32 3.71
C ASP A 272 17.99 1.42 4.96
N THR A 273 19.02 0.59 5.00
CA THR A 273 19.35 -0.33 6.09
C THR A 273 20.39 0.25 7.03
N GLY A 274 20.95 1.42 6.70
CA GLY A 274 22.11 2.02 7.37
C GLY A 274 23.45 1.46 6.89
N SER A 275 23.44 0.59 5.87
CA SER A 275 24.64 0.00 5.26
C SER A 275 24.84 0.52 3.83
N TYR A 276 24.47 -0.25 2.81
CA TYR A 276 24.63 0.11 1.40
C TYR A 276 23.27 0.39 0.75
N GLY A 277 22.47 1.26 1.38
CA GLY A 277 21.07 1.49 0.98
C GLY A 277 20.21 0.27 1.34
N CYS A 278 19.53 -0.31 0.35
CA CYS A 278 18.70 -1.51 0.52
C CYS A 278 19.49 -2.81 0.82
N PHE A 279 20.82 -2.76 0.88
CA PHE A 279 21.68 -3.95 0.97
C PHE A 279 22.52 -3.95 2.24
N GLU A 280 22.42 -5.03 3.01
CA GLU A 280 23.27 -5.35 4.15
C GLU A 280 24.47 -6.23 3.76
N ASP A 281 24.32 -7.09 2.75
CA ASP A 281 25.38 -7.96 2.23
C ASP A 281 25.52 -7.81 0.70
N LEU A 282 26.73 -7.50 0.24
CA LEU A 282 27.04 -7.27 -1.18
C LEU A 282 27.45 -8.56 -1.91
N HIS A 283 27.57 -9.69 -1.20
CA HIS A 283 27.96 -11.00 -1.76
C HIS A 283 29.22 -10.95 -2.64
N GLY A 284 30.23 -10.22 -2.17
CA GLY A 284 31.53 -10.08 -2.83
C GLY A 284 31.61 -8.99 -3.90
N SER A 285 30.54 -8.23 -4.16
CA SER A 285 30.60 -7.03 -5.00
C SER A 285 31.35 -5.90 -4.29
N ALA A 286 32.00 -5.01 -5.05
CA ALA A 286 32.85 -3.96 -4.49
C ALA A 286 32.06 -2.82 -3.80
N ASN A 287 30.84 -2.55 -4.27
CA ASN A 287 29.94 -1.55 -3.67
C ASN A 287 28.46 -1.89 -3.99
N GLY A 288 27.55 -1.12 -3.40
CA GLY A 288 26.09 -1.31 -3.59
C GLY A 288 25.62 -1.14 -5.04
N GLN A 289 26.27 -0.29 -5.83
CA GLN A 289 25.93 -0.12 -7.25
C GLN A 289 26.29 -1.38 -8.06
N ASP A 290 27.50 -1.91 -7.88
CA ASP A 290 27.95 -3.13 -8.55
C ASP A 290 27.06 -4.33 -8.18
N PHE A 291 26.64 -4.42 -6.92
CA PHE A 291 25.69 -5.43 -6.47
C PHE A 291 24.31 -5.25 -7.12
N ALA A 292 23.77 -4.02 -7.14
CA ALA A 292 22.51 -3.72 -7.80
C ALA A 292 22.54 -4.06 -9.30
N GLU A 293 23.63 -3.74 -9.99
CA GLU A 293 23.83 -4.08 -11.41
C GLU A 293 23.91 -5.59 -11.64
N ARG A 294 24.59 -6.34 -10.75
CA ARG A 294 24.63 -7.80 -10.80
C ARG A 294 23.23 -8.40 -10.68
N VAL A 295 22.45 -7.98 -9.69
CA VAL A 295 21.06 -8.45 -9.51
C VAL A 295 20.21 -8.07 -10.72
N ALA A 296 20.35 -6.84 -11.23
CA ALA A 296 19.59 -6.38 -12.40
C ALA A 296 19.91 -7.20 -13.66
N LYS A 297 21.17 -7.57 -13.89
CA LYS A 297 21.59 -8.44 -15.00
C LYS A 297 20.94 -9.81 -14.88
N LEU A 298 20.97 -10.41 -13.70
CA LEU A 298 20.39 -11.73 -13.46
C LEU A 298 18.86 -11.72 -13.61
N VAL A 299 18.17 -10.71 -13.08
CA VAL A 299 16.71 -10.52 -13.28
C VAL A 299 16.36 -10.34 -14.76
N ALA A 300 17.20 -9.63 -15.51
CA ALA A 300 16.98 -9.43 -16.94
C ALA A 300 17.06 -10.75 -17.72
N SER A 301 17.94 -11.67 -17.34
CA SER A 301 18.05 -13.01 -17.96
C SER A 301 17.11 -14.06 -17.36
N THR A 302 16.62 -13.84 -16.14
CA THR A 302 15.94 -14.86 -15.33
C THR A 302 14.72 -14.30 -14.61
N HIS A 303 13.52 -14.70 -15.04
CA HIS A 303 12.27 -14.24 -14.45
C HIS A 303 11.07 -15.15 -14.81
N GLY A 304 10.00 -15.08 -14.01
CA GLY A 304 8.73 -15.74 -14.26
C GLY A 304 8.65 -17.21 -13.86
N HIS A 305 9.62 -17.72 -13.10
CA HIS A 305 9.65 -19.13 -12.66
C HIS A 305 9.13 -19.30 -11.23
N ILE A 306 9.56 -18.44 -10.28
CA ILE A 306 9.32 -18.60 -8.84
C ILE A 306 7.81 -18.56 -8.52
N GLY A 307 7.07 -17.59 -9.08
CA GLY A 307 5.64 -17.41 -8.82
C GLY A 307 4.80 -18.61 -9.27
N PRO A 308 4.89 -19.04 -10.55
CA PRO A 308 4.19 -20.23 -11.02
C PRO A 308 4.54 -21.51 -10.26
N GLN A 309 5.82 -21.71 -9.90
CA GLN A 309 6.25 -22.88 -9.10
C GLN A 309 5.62 -22.87 -7.70
N PHE A 310 5.62 -21.71 -7.04
CA PHE A 310 4.97 -21.52 -5.76
C PHE A 310 3.46 -21.83 -5.82
N VAL A 311 2.77 -21.30 -6.83
CA VAL A 311 1.34 -21.57 -7.03
C VAL A 311 1.07 -23.04 -7.30
N SER A 312 1.91 -23.71 -8.11
CA SER A 312 1.77 -25.15 -8.38
C SER A 312 1.82 -25.97 -7.11
N ALA A 313 2.79 -25.70 -6.23
CA ALA A 313 2.89 -26.37 -4.94
C ALA A 313 1.74 -25.99 -3.98
N LEU A 314 1.31 -24.72 -4.00
CA LEU A 314 0.24 -24.21 -3.16
C LEU A 314 -1.11 -24.86 -3.48
N VAL A 315 -1.45 -25.01 -4.76
CA VAL A 315 -2.72 -25.62 -5.21
C VAL A 315 -2.86 -27.06 -4.69
N GLU A 316 -1.77 -27.83 -4.68
CA GLU A 316 -1.76 -29.21 -4.21
C GLU A 316 -1.91 -29.33 -2.69
N ARG A 317 -1.53 -28.28 -1.94
CA ARG A 317 -1.36 -28.31 -0.47
C ARG A 317 -2.13 -27.22 0.26
N LEU A 318 -3.22 -26.72 -0.32
CA LEU A 318 -3.97 -25.55 0.19
C LEU A 318 -4.34 -25.68 1.68
N LYS A 319 -4.83 -26.84 2.11
CA LYS A 319 -5.24 -27.05 3.52
C LYS A 319 -4.06 -26.96 4.49
N ASP A 320 -2.95 -27.62 4.14
CA ASP A 320 -1.73 -27.63 4.96
C ASP A 320 -1.09 -26.25 4.98
N ALA A 321 -1.11 -25.54 3.85
CA ALA A 321 -0.65 -24.17 3.74
C ALA A 321 -1.43 -23.22 4.66
N CYS A 322 -2.76 -23.32 4.71
CA CYS A 322 -3.59 -22.53 5.62
C CYS A 322 -3.22 -22.77 7.08
N ALA A 323 -3.08 -24.04 7.47
CA ALA A 323 -2.72 -24.41 8.85
C ALA A 323 -1.32 -23.89 9.22
N ALA A 324 -0.35 -24.02 8.32
CA ALA A 324 1.00 -23.51 8.53
C ALA A 324 1.03 -21.98 8.68
N VAL A 325 0.27 -21.25 7.86
CA VAL A 325 0.14 -19.79 7.97
C VAL A 325 -0.45 -19.39 9.33
N GLU A 326 -1.51 -20.06 9.78
CA GLU A 326 -2.14 -19.78 11.06
C GLU A 326 -1.19 -20.03 12.24
N GLN A 327 -0.46 -21.14 12.20
CA GLN A 327 0.54 -21.49 13.22
C GLN A 327 1.68 -20.47 13.27
N LEU A 328 2.26 -20.11 12.12
CA LEU A 328 3.32 -19.11 12.04
C LEU A 328 2.84 -17.76 12.60
N ARG A 329 1.66 -17.30 12.17
CA ARG A 329 1.08 -16.03 12.62
C ARG A 329 0.82 -15.98 14.10
N LYS A 330 0.37 -17.09 14.69
CA LYS A 330 0.19 -17.19 16.14
C LYS A 330 1.52 -16.96 16.87
N GLY A 331 2.57 -17.68 16.48
CA GLY A 331 3.91 -17.53 17.07
C GLY A 331 4.49 -16.13 16.90
N LEU A 332 4.32 -15.51 15.71
CA LEU A 332 4.75 -14.14 15.48
C LEU A 332 3.95 -13.13 16.31
N ARG A 333 2.63 -13.32 16.44
CA ARG A 333 1.77 -12.38 17.16
C ARG A 333 2.14 -12.31 18.64
N ASP A 334 2.36 -13.46 19.26
CA ASP A 334 2.73 -13.56 20.68
C ASP A 334 4.07 -12.87 20.97
N ARG A 335 4.97 -12.79 19.98
CA ARG A 335 6.28 -12.15 20.10
C ARG A 335 6.28 -10.65 19.80
N TYR A 336 5.52 -10.21 18.80
CA TYR A 336 5.65 -8.87 18.22
C TYR A 336 4.47 -7.92 18.51
N VAL A 337 3.32 -8.43 18.93
CA VAL A 337 2.10 -7.62 19.12
C VAL A 337 1.59 -7.76 20.55
N GLY A 338 1.84 -6.73 21.37
CA GLY A 338 1.29 -6.66 22.72
C GLY A 338 -0.25 -6.55 22.73
N MET A 339 -0.87 -6.91 23.85
CA MET A 339 -2.34 -6.87 24.02
C MET A 339 -2.94 -5.48 23.77
N THR A 340 -2.19 -4.42 24.05
CA THR A 340 -2.59 -3.01 23.91
C THR A 340 -2.30 -2.41 22.53
N ALA A 341 -1.77 -3.19 21.58
CA ALA A 341 -1.45 -2.69 20.25
C ALA A 341 -2.68 -2.12 19.52
N SER A 342 -2.52 -0.93 18.94
CA SER A 342 -3.58 -0.24 18.20
C SER A 342 -4.07 -1.05 16.99
N SER A 343 -5.29 -0.77 16.52
CA SER A 343 -5.88 -1.46 15.36
C SER A 343 -5.02 -1.32 14.10
N GLN A 344 -4.30 -0.19 13.96
CA GLN A 344 -3.34 0.08 12.90
C GLN A 344 -2.10 -0.83 13.02
N VAL A 345 -1.49 -0.97 14.22
CA VAL A 345 -0.37 -1.91 14.44
C VAL A 345 -0.78 -3.33 14.08
N ARG A 346 -1.96 -3.77 14.55
CA ARG A 346 -2.49 -5.11 14.28
C ARG A 346 -2.70 -5.35 12.77
N ARG A 347 -3.16 -4.33 12.05
CA ARG A 347 -3.37 -4.40 10.60
C ARG A 347 -2.03 -4.50 9.86
N ALA A 348 -1.06 -3.66 10.20
CA ALA A 348 0.27 -3.72 9.62
C ALA A 348 0.90 -5.09 9.87
N PHE A 349 0.88 -5.56 11.11
CA PHE A 349 1.35 -6.90 11.48
C PHE A 349 0.70 -8.01 10.63
N ASN A 350 -0.62 -7.95 10.39
CA ASN A 350 -1.27 -8.94 9.53
C ASN A 350 -0.70 -8.93 8.09
N ALA A 351 -0.38 -7.74 7.54
CA ALA A 351 0.27 -7.62 6.24
C ALA A 351 1.70 -8.17 6.24
N PHE A 352 2.55 -7.79 7.21
CA PHE A 352 3.92 -8.33 7.28
C PHE A 352 3.95 -9.83 7.54
N SER A 353 3.04 -10.33 8.38
CA SER A 353 2.95 -11.77 8.66
C SER A 353 2.41 -12.58 7.46
N LEU A 354 1.62 -11.96 6.57
CA LEU A 354 1.25 -12.58 5.28
C LEU A 354 2.50 -12.78 4.41
N VAL A 355 3.35 -11.74 4.33
CA VAL A 355 4.60 -11.77 3.58
C VAL A 355 5.56 -12.81 4.15
N ALA A 356 5.71 -12.83 5.48
CA ALA A 356 6.48 -13.85 6.19
C ALA A 356 6.00 -15.27 5.80
N ALA A 357 4.68 -15.51 5.90
CA ALA A 357 4.11 -16.81 5.62
C ALA A 357 4.29 -17.24 4.16
N ALA A 358 4.17 -16.31 3.20
CA ALA A 358 4.41 -16.61 1.79
C ALA A 358 5.84 -17.09 1.53
N GLY A 359 6.83 -16.42 2.14
CA GLY A 359 8.23 -16.83 2.04
C GLY A 359 8.53 -18.17 2.72
N GLU A 360 8.04 -18.37 3.94
CA GLU A 360 8.25 -19.64 4.67
C GLU A 360 7.57 -20.83 3.97
N LEU A 361 6.38 -20.63 3.38
CA LEU A 361 5.75 -21.64 2.54
C LEU A 361 6.60 -21.93 1.30
N ALA A 362 7.15 -20.91 0.64
CA ALA A 362 8.00 -21.11 -0.54
C ALA A 362 9.30 -21.86 -0.20
N VAL A 363 9.86 -21.65 0.99
CA VAL A 363 10.96 -22.48 1.53
C VAL A 363 10.50 -23.91 1.77
N THR A 364 9.37 -24.10 2.46
CA THR A 364 8.81 -25.42 2.77
C THR A 364 8.49 -26.23 1.51
N PHE A 365 8.07 -25.55 0.44
CA PHE A 365 7.78 -26.17 -0.86
C PHE A 365 9.03 -26.43 -1.70
N GLY A 366 10.22 -26.02 -1.25
CA GLY A 366 11.47 -26.17 -1.99
C GLY A 366 11.60 -25.21 -3.19
N VAL A 367 10.78 -24.17 -3.24
CA VAL A 367 10.84 -23.13 -4.29
C VAL A 367 12.00 -22.17 -4.02
N LEU A 368 12.22 -21.82 -2.74
CA LEU A 368 13.32 -20.96 -2.31
C LEU A 368 14.38 -21.77 -1.56
N PRO A 369 15.68 -21.62 -1.88
CA PRO A 369 16.78 -22.35 -1.26
C PRO A 369 17.22 -21.75 0.08
N TRP A 370 16.30 -21.14 0.82
CA TRP A 370 16.66 -20.44 2.06
C TRP A 370 16.52 -21.35 3.27
N PRO A 371 17.30 -21.11 4.34
CA PRO A 371 17.03 -21.73 5.63
C PRO A 371 15.65 -21.34 6.18
N GLU A 372 15.03 -22.24 6.94
CA GLU A 372 13.77 -21.97 7.64
C GLU A 372 13.88 -20.74 8.56
N GLY A 373 12.82 -19.93 8.58
CA GLY A 373 12.75 -18.70 9.38
C GLY A 373 13.40 -17.48 8.71
N THR A 374 14.02 -17.63 7.54
CA THR A 374 14.65 -16.51 6.81
C THR A 374 13.63 -15.44 6.41
N ALA A 375 12.49 -15.85 5.86
CA ALA A 375 11.45 -14.93 5.42
C ALA A 375 10.76 -14.25 6.60
N ALA A 376 10.47 -15.01 7.66
CA ALA A 376 9.88 -14.49 8.88
C ALA A 376 10.79 -13.46 9.56
N LYS A 377 12.10 -13.72 9.65
CA LYS A 377 13.07 -12.76 10.21
C LYS A 377 13.12 -11.47 9.40
N ALA A 378 13.21 -11.56 8.07
CA ALA A 378 13.26 -10.37 7.21
C ALA A 378 11.97 -9.54 7.29
N ALA A 379 10.81 -10.19 7.20
CA ALA A 379 9.52 -9.50 7.30
C ALA A 379 9.30 -8.85 8.67
N MET A 380 9.72 -9.50 9.76
CA MET A 380 9.62 -8.91 11.09
C MET A 380 10.66 -7.81 11.33
N ARG A 381 11.84 -7.88 10.71
CA ARG A 381 12.78 -6.76 10.73
C ARG A 381 12.18 -5.51 10.10
N LEU A 382 11.55 -5.62 8.91
CA LEU A 382 10.89 -4.47 8.30
C LEU A 382 9.65 -4.02 9.09
N PHE A 383 8.96 -4.92 9.78
CA PHE A 383 7.88 -4.53 10.68
C PHE A 383 8.40 -3.74 11.89
N GLU A 384 9.54 -4.11 12.46
CA GLU A 384 10.21 -3.37 13.52
C GLU A 384 10.70 -2.01 13.02
N ASP A 385 11.35 -1.96 11.86
CA ASP A 385 11.80 -0.69 11.25
C ASP A 385 10.59 0.24 10.98
N TRP A 386 9.47 -0.32 10.51
CA TRP A 386 8.20 0.40 10.37
C TRP A 386 7.66 0.87 11.71
N LEU A 387 7.69 0.03 12.75
CA LEU A 387 7.25 0.39 14.09
C LEU A 387 8.13 1.49 14.71
N GLN A 388 9.43 1.52 14.40
CA GLN A 388 10.37 2.53 14.88
C GLN A 388 10.12 3.88 14.21
N GLU A 389 10.02 3.94 12.88
CA GLU A 389 9.64 5.20 12.19
C GLU A 389 8.22 5.64 12.56
N ARG A 390 7.36 4.68 12.86
CA ARG A 390 6.04 4.95 13.42
C ARG A 390 6.09 5.25 14.92
N GLY A 391 7.18 4.98 15.63
CA GLY A 391 7.35 5.25 17.06
C GLY A 391 7.07 6.71 17.39
N ASP A 392 7.32 7.59 16.40
CA ASP A 392 6.98 9.01 16.45
C ASP A 392 5.67 9.35 15.72
N ALA A 393 5.30 8.57 14.69
CA ALA A 393 4.10 8.81 13.86
C ALA A 393 2.80 8.13 14.35
N GLY A 394 2.87 7.16 15.26
CA GLY A 394 1.75 6.46 15.90
C GLY A 394 1.28 7.16 17.18
N LEU A 395 2.15 8.00 17.74
CA LEU A 395 1.78 9.17 18.51
C LEU A 395 1.31 10.32 17.60
N GLY A 396 1.22 10.17 16.28
CA GLY A 396 1.12 11.26 15.32
C GLY A 396 0.01 12.27 15.63
N GLU A 397 -1.19 11.83 16.01
CA GLU A 397 -2.24 12.78 16.41
C GLU A 397 -1.97 13.42 17.77
N GLU A 398 -1.54 12.64 18.77
CA GLU A 398 -1.25 13.13 20.11
C GLU A 398 0.00 14.02 20.16
N SER A 399 1.12 13.59 19.57
CA SER A 399 2.35 14.34 19.38
C SER A 399 2.15 15.60 18.54
N VAL A 400 1.37 15.55 17.44
CA VAL A 400 1.02 16.78 16.70
C VAL A 400 0.16 17.71 17.54
N ILE A 401 -0.81 17.19 18.30
CA ILE A 401 -1.61 17.97 19.26
C ILE A 401 -0.70 18.62 20.31
N VAL A 402 0.16 17.84 20.96
CA VAL A 402 1.12 18.26 21.99
C VAL A 402 2.03 19.35 21.44
N ARG A 403 2.68 19.09 20.30
CA ARG A 403 3.60 20.04 19.64
C ARG A 403 2.88 21.32 19.23
N GLN A 404 1.71 21.24 18.62
CA GLN A 404 0.96 22.42 18.18
C GLN A 404 0.48 23.27 19.36
N ILE A 405 0.01 22.63 20.44
CA ILE A 405 -0.42 23.33 21.65
C ILE A 405 0.76 24.03 22.31
N ARG A 406 1.89 23.34 22.51
CA ARG A 406 3.10 23.94 23.09
C ARG A 406 3.64 25.09 22.26
N HIS A 407 3.76 24.89 20.95
CA HIS A 407 4.24 25.92 20.03
C HIS A 407 3.43 27.22 20.14
N PHE A 408 2.11 27.12 20.38
CA PHE A 408 1.29 28.31 20.63
C PHE A 408 1.71 29.05 21.92
N PHE A 409 1.96 28.33 23.02
CA PHE A 409 2.37 28.95 24.29
C PHE A 409 3.81 29.47 24.24
N GLU A 410 4.71 28.79 23.54
CA GLU A 410 6.10 29.25 23.31
C GLU A 410 6.14 30.57 22.51
N LEU A 411 5.34 30.67 21.44
CA LEU A 411 5.27 31.87 20.61
C LEU A 411 4.48 33.02 21.25
N HIS A 412 3.46 32.71 22.04
CA HIS A 412 2.44 33.69 22.43
C HIS A 412 2.21 33.85 23.93
N GLY A 413 2.91 33.09 24.77
CA GLY A 413 2.73 33.05 26.22
C GLY A 413 2.83 34.42 26.89
N GLU A 414 3.72 35.29 26.42
CA GLU A 414 3.85 36.66 26.95
C GLU A 414 3.04 37.71 26.18
N SER A 415 2.92 37.55 24.86
CA SER A 415 2.42 38.61 23.96
C SER A 415 0.91 38.65 23.80
N ARG A 416 0.22 37.49 23.92
CA ARG A 416 -1.23 37.38 23.70
C ARG A 416 -2.04 37.17 24.98
N PHE A 417 -1.39 37.13 26.14
CA PHE A 417 -2.06 36.96 27.44
C PHE A 417 -1.91 38.21 28.30
N SER A 418 -3.04 38.81 28.68
CA SER A 418 -3.02 39.95 29.59
C SER A 418 -2.66 39.50 31.01
N PRO A 419 -1.80 40.23 31.74
CA PRO A 419 -1.54 39.95 33.15
C PRO A 419 -2.84 39.96 33.96
N TRP A 420 -2.95 39.03 34.90
CA TRP A 420 -4.11 38.94 35.80
C TRP A 420 -4.26 40.19 36.67
N GLU A 421 -3.11 40.72 37.11
CA GLU A 421 -2.99 41.98 37.82
C GLU A 421 -2.24 42.97 36.91
N PRO A 422 -2.93 43.98 36.35
CA PRO A 422 -2.28 44.96 35.49
C PRO A 422 -1.36 45.87 36.31
N SER A 423 -0.13 46.08 35.86
CA SER A 423 0.73 47.15 36.38
C SER A 423 0.20 48.53 35.95
N GLU A 424 0.62 49.61 36.62
CA GLU A 424 0.22 50.99 36.31
C GLU A 424 0.46 51.40 34.84
N TYR A 425 1.31 50.67 34.12
CA TYR A 425 1.59 50.84 32.70
C TYR A 425 0.90 49.76 31.86
N VAL A 426 -0.43 49.85 31.72
CA VAL A 426 -1.20 48.88 30.92
C VAL A 426 -0.87 49.03 29.43
N ARG A 427 -0.06 48.12 28.90
CA ARG A 427 0.05 47.92 27.44
C ARG A 427 -1.17 47.14 26.94
N ALA A 428 -1.81 47.62 25.87
CA ALA A 428 -2.84 46.85 25.18
C ALA A 428 -2.25 45.50 24.74
N THR A 429 -3.02 44.42 24.84
CA THR A 429 -2.64 43.07 24.40
C THR A 429 -3.31 42.81 23.05
N PRO A 430 -2.60 42.96 21.91
CA PRO A 430 -3.18 42.72 20.59
C PRO A 430 -3.55 41.24 20.43
N ASN A 431 -4.62 40.96 19.69
CA ASN A 431 -5.09 39.59 19.41
C ASN A 431 -5.20 38.71 20.67
N ARG A 432 -5.69 39.27 21.79
CA ARG A 432 -5.72 38.62 23.11
C ARG A 432 -6.28 37.20 23.06
N ALA A 433 -5.46 36.23 23.46
CA ALA A 433 -5.79 34.81 23.59
C ALA A 433 -6.45 34.48 24.94
N GLY A 434 -6.18 35.29 25.96
CA GLY A 434 -6.65 35.07 27.33
C GLY A 434 -5.96 35.94 28.37
N PHE A 435 -5.87 35.43 29.59
CA PHE A 435 -5.14 36.04 30.70
C PHE A 435 -4.05 35.11 31.22
N ARG A 436 -2.98 35.66 31.81
CA ARG A 436 -1.96 34.88 32.51
C ARG A 436 -1.87 35.30 33.97
N LYS A 437 -1.70 34.35 34.88
CA LYS A 437 -1.55 34.59 36.32
C LYS A 437 -0.24 33.99 36.81
N GLU A 438 0.56 34.77 37.50
CA GLU A 438 1.78 34.28 38.16
C GLU A 438 1.43 33.37 39.34
N GLN A 439 2.17 32.26 39.45
CA GLN A 439 2.10 31.37 40.59
C GLN A 439 3.21 31.68 41.60
N SER A 440 2.95 31.43 42.88
CA SER A 440 3.90 31.64 43.99
C SER A 440 5.14 30.75 43.92
N GLU A 441 5.06 29.62 43.23
CA GLU A 441 6.16 28.65 43.08
C GLU A 441 6.98 28.87 41.80
N GLY A 442 6.70 29.93 41.03
CA GLY A 442 7.28 30.20 39.72
C GLY A 442 6.36 29.75 38.56
N GLY A 443 6.51 30.37 37.39
CA GLY A 443 5.71 30.06 36.20
C GLY A 443 4.36 30.79 36.10
N HIS A 444 3.63 30.49 35.03
CA HIS A 444 2.36 31.13 34.72
C HIS A 444 1.24 30.12 34.46
N GLU A 445 0.05 30.40 34.97
CA GLU A 445 -1.18 29.78 34.51
C GLU A 445 -1.79 30.60 33.39
N TYR A 446 -2.33 29.92 32.37
CA TYR A 446 -2.97 30.56 31.24
C TYR A 446 -4.47 30.28 31.19
N PHE A 447 -5.27 31.33 31.14
CA PHE A 447 -6.73 31.29 31.07
C PHE A 447 -7.16 31.58 29.64
N VAL A 448 -7.23 30.54 28.82
CA VAL A 448 -7.43 30.63 27.37
C VAL A 448 -8.92 30.70 27.03
N PHE A 449 -9.31 31.65 26.17
CA PHE A 449 -10.68 31.73 25.68
C PHE A 449 -11.05 30.51 24.82
N ARG A 450 -12.30 30.04 24.95
CA ARG A 450 -12.77 28.84 24.22
C ARG A 450 -12.66 28.96 22.71
N GLN A 451 -12.93 30.14 22.14
CA GLN A 451 -12.83 30.32 20.69
C GLN A 451 -11.38 30.25 20.22
N VAL A 452 -10.45 30.84 20.97
CA VAL A 452 -9.00 30.79 20.66
C VAL A 452 -8.49 29.35 20.75
N PHE A 453 -8.88 28.62 21.80
CA PHE A 453 -8.52 27.21 21.90
C PHE A 453 -9.01 26.38 20.71
N ARG A 454 -10.23 26.66 20.21
CA ARG A 454 -10.85 25.91 19.10
C ARG A 454 -10.35 26.31 17.72
N GLN A 455 -10.22 27.61 17.46
CA GLN A 455 -9.98 28.15 16.13
C GLN A 455 -8.50 28.38 15.84
N GLU A 456 -7.68 28.52 16.89
CA GLU A 456 -6.25 28.82 16.76
C GLU A 456 -5.41 27.67 17.30
N ILE A 457 -5.53 27.36 18.59
CA ILE A 457 -4.69 26.33 19.24
C ILE A 457 -4.99 24.94 18.65
N CYS A 458 -6.26 24.56 18.50
CA CYS A 458 -6.68 23.28 17.94
C CYS A 458 -7.04 23.38 16.44
N LYS A 459 -6.50 24.36 15.70
CA LYS A 459 -6.84 24.54 14.29
C LYS A 459 -6.45 23.30 13.48
N GLY A 460 -7.47 22.61 12.94
CA GLY A 460 -7.30 21.39 12.15
C GLY A 460 -7.09 20.11 12.98
N LEU A 461 -7.33 20.14 14.30
CA LEU A 461 -7.20 19.02 15.23
C LEU A 461 -8.57 18.62 15.82
N ASP A 462 -8.71 17.38 16.31
CA ASP A 462 -9.88 16.98 17.10
C ASP A 462 -9.81 17.65 18.49
N GLN A 463 -10.71 18.61 18.72
CA GLN A 463 -10.77 19.41 19.94
C GLN A 463 -11.05 18.58 21.20
N ARG A 464 -11.82 17.49 21.09
CA ARG A 464 -12.16 16.64 22.23
C ARG A 464 -10.97 15.79 22.61
N LEU A 465 -10.28 15.23 21.61
CA LEU A 465 -9.06 14.47 21.81
C LEU A 465 -7.96 15.37 22.40
N ALA A 466 -7.76 16.56 21.85
CA ALA A 466 -6.78 17.52 22.35
C ALA A 466 -7.04 17.93 23.81
N ALA A 467 -8.29 18.24 24.14
CA ALA A 467 -8.67 18.57 25.51
C ALA A 467 -8.45 17.39 26.47
N LYS A 468 -8.70 16.16 26.02
CA LYS A 468 -8.45 14.95 26.81
C LYS A 468 -6.95 14.73 27.04
N ILE A 469 -6.12 14.81 26.00
CA ILE A 469 -4.66 14.69 26.11
C ILE A 469 -4.10 15.72 27.10
N CYS A 470 -4.54 16.98 27.01
CA CYS A 470 -4.09 18.00 27.96
C CYS A 470 -4.54 17.73 29.40
N LEU A 471 -5.68 17.08 29.62
CA LEU A 471 -6.09 16.64 30.96
C LEU A 471 -5.22 15.47 31.44
N ASP A 472 -4.99 14.47 30.59
CA ASP A 472 -4.20 13.28 30.90
C ASP A 472 -2.73 13.64 31.21
N LYS A 473 -2.17 14.64 30.50
CA LYS A 473 -0.84 15.22 30.76
C LYS A 473 -0.80 16.22 31.92
N GLY A 474 -1.94 16.57 32.51
CA GLY A 474 -2.02 17.57 33.58
C GLY A 474 -1.70 19.02 33.13
N TRP A 475 -1.72 19.29 31.82
CA TRP A 475 -1.61 20.63 31.26
C TRP A 475 -2.87 21.44 31.49
N LEU A 476 -4.04 20.80 31.47
CA LEU A 476 -5.32 21.43 31.83
C LEU A 476 -5.71 21.10 33.26
N GLN A 477 -6.13 22.12 34.00
CA GLN A 477 -6.76 21.90 35.29
C GLN A 477 -8.27 21.64 35.08
N PRO A 478 -8.78 20.46 35.49
CA PRO A 478 -10.19 20.11 35.28
C PRO A 478 -11.13 21.03 36.07
N GLY A 479 -12.32 21.23 35.51
CA GLY A 479 -13.44 21.83 36.23
C GLY A 479 -14.02 20.91 37.31
N PRO A 480 -14.99 21.39 38.11
CA PRO A 480 -15.57 20.64 39.24
C PRO A 480 -16.13 19.26 38.88
N ASN A 481 -16.59 19.08 37.64
CA ASN A 481 -17.18 17.84 37.14
C ASN A 481 -16.22 17.04 36.23
N GLY A 482 -14.91 17.33 36.24
CA GLY A 482 -13.93 16.69 35.36
C GLY A 482 -13.93 17.22 33.91
N GLU A 483 -14.69 18.28 33.62
CA GLU A 483 -14.71 18.89 32.29
C GLU A 483 -13.41 19.65 32.00
N ALA A 484 -12.94 19.62 30.74
CA ALA A 484 -11.73 20.34 30.30
C ALA A 484 -11.84 21.88 30.36
N THR A 485 -13.05 22.42 30.54
CA THR A 485 -13.28 23.86 30.68
C THR A 485 -13.89 24.17 32.03
N ARG A 486 -13.62 25.36 32.54
CA ARG A 486 -14.10 25.80 33.85
C ARG A 486 -14.56 27.26 33.82
N SER A 487 -15.49 27.59 34.71
CA SER A 487 -16.02 28.96 34.85
C SER A 487 -15.11 29.75 35.78
N GLU A 488 -14.52 30.83 35.27
CA GLU A 488 -13.58 31.67 36.01
C GLU A 488 -14.01 33.13 35.93
N ARG A 489 -13.84 33.86 37.04
CA ARG A 489 -14.10 35.30 37.08
C ARG A 489 -12.86 36.03 36.59
N LEU A 490 -12.83 36.33 35.30
CA LEU A 490 -11.69 36.99 34.66
C LEU A 490 -11.56 38.47 35.09
N PRO A 491 -10.34 39.03 35.06
CA PRO A 491 -10.11 40.44 35.37
C PRO A 491 -10.90 41.38 34.45
N ASN A 492 -11.45 42.46 35.01
CA ASN A 492 -12.07 43.56 34.27
C ASN A 492 -13.28 43.20 33.37
N THR A 493 -13.82 41.97 33.43
CA THR A 493 -14.98 41.56 32.64
C THR A 493 -16.30 41.54 33.42
N GLY A 494 -16.24 41.63 34.76
CA GLY A 494 -17.42 41.68 35.64
C GLY A 494 -18.30 40.41 35.66
N LYS A 495 -18.02 39.41 34.81
CA LYS A 495 -18.81 38.19 34.62
C LYS A 495 -17.92 36.94 34.59
N SER A 496 -18.42 35.85 35.16
CA SER A 496 -17.76 34.55 35.05
C SER A 496 -17.79 34.05 33.60
N THR A 497 -16.65 33.66 33.07
CA THR A 497 -16.47 33.22 31.69
C THR A 497 -15.92 31.80 31.68
N ARG A 498 -16.45 30.93 30.81
CA ARG A 498 -15.85 29.60 30.63
C ARG A 498 -14.56 29.69 29.83
N VAL A 499 -13.48 29.13 30.37
CA VAL A 499 -12.13 29.12 29.79
C VAL A 499 -11.48 27.74 29.92
N TYR A 500 -10.40 27.53 29.17
CA TYR A 500 -9.44 26.45 29.41
C TYR A 500 -8.34 27.00 30.32
N ARG A 501 -8.09 26.35 31.46
CA ARG A 501 -7.05 26.78 32.41
C ARG A 501 -5.84 25.87 32.26
N PHE A 502 -4.80 26.38 31.63
CA PHE A 502 -3.53 25.70 31.46
C PHE A 502 -2.60 25.97 32.65
N THR A 503 -1.91 24.93 33.09
CA THR A 503 -0.86 24.97 34.11
C THR A 503 0.49 25.32 33.46
N SER A 504 1.48 25.67 34.28
CA SER A 504 2.85 25.94 33.82
C SER A 504 3.51 24.73 33.15
N LYS A 505 3.05 23.51 33.48
CA LYS A 505 3.50 22.23 32.91
C LYS A 505 3.47 22.17 31.39
N VAL A 506 2.61 22.97 30.75
CA VAL A 506 2.55 23.04 29.27
C VAL A 506 3.88 23.52 28.67
N LEU A 507 4.72 24.22 29.43
CA LEU A 507 6.05 24.69 29.01
C LEU A 507 7.22 23.94 29.68
N GLU A 508 6.99 23.27 30.82
CA GLU A 508 8.05 22.66 31.65
C GLU A 508 8.47 21.24 31.21
N GLU A 509 7.60 20.49 30.52
CA GLU A 509 7.94 19.16 30.04
C GLU A 509 9.01 19.27 28.93
N GLU A 510 10.24 18.79 29.15
CA GLU A 510 11.21 18.58 28.06
C GLU A 510 10.66 17.48 27.14
N ILE A 511 10.59 17.79 25.84
CA ILE A 511 10.44 16.75 24.82
C ILE A 511 11.87 16.28 24.56
N ASP A 512 12.14 14.99 24.59
CA ASP A 512 13.38 14.45 24.02
C ASP A 512 13.44 14.92 22.55
N GLU A 513 14.24 15.96 22.28
CA GLU A 513 14.43 16.50 20.93
C GLU A 513 15.39 15.63 20.08
N ASP A 514 16.02 14.63 20.70
CA ASP A 514 16.92 13.66 20.09
C ASP A 514 16.38 12.22 20.23
N VAL A 515 15.32 11.85 19.50
CA VAL A 515 15.10 10.46 19.04
C VAL A 515 14.44 10.49 17.65
#